data_AF-A0A1I2EPD5-F1
#
_entry.id   AF-A0A1I2EPD5-F1
#
_cell.length_a   1.000
_cell.length_b   1.000
_cell.length_c   1.000
_cell.angle_alpha   90.00
_cell.angle_beta   90.00
_cell.angle_gamma   90.00
#
_symmetry.space_group_name_H-M   'P 1'
#
loop_
_entity.id
_entity.type
_entity.pdbx_description
1 polymer ?
#
loop_
_entity_poly.entity_id
_entity_poly.type
_entity_poly.pdbx_seq_one_letter_code
_entity_poly.pdbx_strand_id
1 'polypeptide(L)'
;MKNTCRLLKNIAVLFCIIFTVAIVASCIINVLIGNTNDTYIHILDRAVLTLIGSIIIVIAIDIDFKSSILNCLIPYLIFIALAFIYVFISGFFVELHSNAYRDIFINDTIAYIIVYVGVMCYNICYTNE
;
A
#
# COMPACT_ATOMS: atom_id res chain seq x y z
N MET A 1 -21.43 -14.15 -7.65
CA MET A 1 -20.90 -13.33 -8.77
C MET A 1 -20.96 -11.82 -8.51
N LYS A 2 -22.14 -11.22 -8.20
CA LYS A 2 -22.27 -9.76 -8.03
C LYS A 2 -21.34 -9.15 -6.96
N ASN A 3 -21.16 -9.84 -5.84
CA ASN A 3 -20.30 -9.38 -4.73
C ASN A 3 -18.81 -9.45 -5.08
N THR A 4 -18.37 -10.51 -5.77
CA THR A 4 -16.98 -10.66 -6.23
C THR A 4 -16.59 -9.56 -7.23
N CYS A 5 -17.46 -9.22 -8.18
CA CYS A 5 -17.19 -8.12 -9.11
C CYS A 5 -17.08 -6.77 -8.40
N ARG A 6 -17.89 -6.52 -7.37
CA ARG A 6 -17.80 -5.29 -6.56
C ARG A 6 -16.47 -5.23 -5.79
N LEU A 7 -16.06 -6.34 -5.19
CA LEU A 7 -14.80 -6.43 -4.44
C LEU A 7 -13.59 -6.21 -5.36
N LEU A 8 -13.54 -6.87 -6.52
CA LEU A 8 -12.49 -6.67 -7.52
C LEU A 8 -12.44 -5.23 -8.03
N LYS A 9 -13.60 -4.60 -8.28
CA LYS A 9 -13.68 -3.19 -8.68
C LYS A 9 -13.07 -2.29 -7.60
N ASN A 10 -13.40 -2.51 -6.33
CA ASN A 10 -12.89 -1.71 -5.23
C ASN A 10 -11.36 -1.85 -5.09
N ILE A 11 -10.84 -3.08 -5.20
CA ILE A 11 -9.38 -3.32 -5.20
C ILE A 11 -8.72 -2.58 -6.36
N ALA A 12 -9.25 -2.72 -7.58
CA ALA A 12 -8.67 -2.09 -8.76
C ALA A 12 -8.65 -0.55 -8.66
N VAL A 13 -9.75 0.06 -8.19
CA VAL A 13 -9.83 1.51 -8.00
C VAL A 13 -8.83 1.98 -6.94
N LEU A 14 -8.80 1.30 -5.78
CA LEU A 14 -7.89 1.66 -4.69
C LEU A 14 -6.43 1.52 -5.12
N PHE A 15 -6.10 0.42 -5.80
CA PHE A 15 -4.79 0.18 -6.40
C PHE A 15 -4.39 1.32 -7.35
N CYS A 16 -5.24 1.68 -8.31
CA CYS A 16 -4.94 2.74 -9.26
C CYS A 16 -4.66 4.08 -8.57
N ILE A 17 -5.44 4.44 -7.56
CA ILE A 17 -5.26 5.69 -6.82
C ILE A 17 -3.92 5.67 -6.07
N ILE A 18 -3.69 4.66 -5.24
CA ILE A 18 -2.48 4.56 -4.40
C ILE A 18 -1.23 4.47 -5.28
N PHE A 19 -1.26 3.63 -6.32
CA PHE A 19 -0.14 3.46 -7.24
C PHE A 19 0.21 4.75 -7.97
N THR A 20 -0.80 5.47 -8.47
CA THR A 20 -0.58 6.77 -9.15
C THR A 20 0.09 7.77 -8.22
N VAL A 21 -0.43 7.92 -6.99
CA VAL A 21 0.15 8.83 -6.00
C VAL A 21 1.58 8.43 -5.64
N ALA A 22 1.83 7.14 -5.39
CA ALA A 22 3.15 6.64 -5.02
C ALA A 22 4.19 6.87 -6.12
N ILE A 23 3.83 6.63 -7.39
CA ILE A 23 4.72 6.86 -8.53
C ILE A 23 4.99 8.35 -8.72
N VAL A 24 3.95 9.19 -8.72
CA VAL A 24 4.12 10.64 -8.88
C VAL A 24 4.99 11.21 -7.75
N ALA A 25 4.74 10.83 -6.50
CA ALA A 25 5.56 11.26 -5.36
C ALA A 25 7.02 10.83 -5.52
N SER A 26 7.25 9.59 -5.96
CA SER A 26 8.60 9.07 -6.20
C SER A 26 9.31 9.80 -7.34
N CYS A 27 8.62 10.10 -8.43
CA CYS A 27 9.17 10.91 -9.53
C CYS A 27 9.57 12.30 -9.04
N ILE A 28 8.73 12.97 -8.25
CA ILE A 28 9.04 14.29 -7.68
C ILE A 28 10.29 14.21 -6.80
N ILE A 29 10.35 13.25 -5.88
CA ILE A 29 11.49 13.07 -4.96
C ILE A 29 12.78 12.79 -5.74
N ASN A 30 12.74 11.89 -6.72
CA ASN A 30 13.88 11.54 -7.55
C ASN A 30 14.42 12.74 -8.33
N VAL A 31 13.54 13.55 -8.92
CA VAL A 31 13.92 14.79 -9.62
C VAL A 31 14.56 15.80 -8.66
N LEU A 32 14.02 15.97 -7.44
CA LEU A 32 14.57 16.90 -6.46
C LEU A 32 15.96 16.49 -5.94
N ILE A 33 16.23 15.19 -5.86
CA ILE A 33 17.52 14.63 -5.44
C ILE A 33 18.53 14.60 -6.61
N GLY A 34 18.09 14.91 -7.83
CA GLY A 34 18.92 14.84 -9.04
C GLY A 34 19.15 13.41 -9.54
N ASN A 35 18.35 12.45 -9.07
CA ASN A 35 18.39 11.07 -9.55
C ASN A 35 17.36 10.87 -10.67
N THR A 36 17.83 10.79 -11.91
CA THR A 36 16.95 10.53 -13.07
C THR A 36 16.80 9.04 -13.41
N ASN A 37 17.52 8.17 -12.69
CA ASN A 37 17.59 6.74 -13.01
C ASN A 37 16.74 5.95 -12.01
N ASP A 38 15.41 6.01 -12.19
CA ASP A 38 14.53 5.02 -11.56
C ASP A 38 14.45 3.79 -12.47
N THR A 39 14.67 2.60 -11.91
CA THR A 39 14.69 1.37 -12.69
C THR A 39 13.27 0.83 -12.83
N TYR A 40 12.92 0.24 -13.99
CA TYR A 40 11.60 -0.37 -14.20
C TYR A 40 11.22 -1.39 -13.11
N ILE A 41 12.21 -2.02 -12.49
CA ILE A 41 12.06 -2.94 -11.35
C ILE A 41 11.45 -2.22 -10.14
N HIS A 42 11.92 -1.03 -9.77
CA HIS A 42 11.37 -0.28 -8.64
C HIS A 42 9.93 0.17 -8.85
N ILE A 43 9.55 0.47 -10.09
CA ILE A 43 8.15 0.75 -10.45
C ILE A 43 7.29 -0.50 -10.24
N LEU A 44 7.80 -1.67 -10.64
CA LEU A 44 7.11 -2.95 -10.47
C LEU A 44 7.01 -3.34 -8.99
N ASP A 45 8.07 -3.14 -8.20
CA ASP A 45 8.07 -3.38 -6.75
C ASP A 45 6.96 -2.56 -6.08
N ARG A 46 6.87 -1.26 -6.41
CA ARG A 46 5.79 -0.40 -5.92
C ARG A 46 4.41 -0.87 -6.38
N ALA A 47 4.28 -1.34 -7.62
CA ALA A 47 3.01 -1.89 -8.11
C ALA A 47 2.57 -3.12 -7.30
N VAL A 48 3.49 -4.03 -6.99
CA VAL A 48 3.18 -5.23 -6.19
C VAL A 48 2.77 -4.84 -4.77
N LEU A 49 3.54 -3.98 -4.11
CA LEU A 49 3.27 -3.56 -2.74
C LEU A 49 1.95 -2.80 -2.62
N THR A 50 1.67 -1.87 -3.55
CA THR A 50 0.40 -1.13 -3.57
C THR A 50 -0.80 -2.02 -3.88
N LEU A 51 -0.63 -3.06 -4.71
CA LEU A 51 -1.67 -4.06 -4.96
C LEU A 51 -1.97 -4.89 -3.70
N ILE A 52 -0.93 -5.37 -3.01
CA ILE A 52 -1.08 -6.11 -1.75
C ILE A 52 -1.78 -5.24 -0.70
N GLY A 53 -1.35 -3.99 -0.54
CA GLY A 53 -1.99 -3.04 0.37
C GLY A 53 -3.47 -2.80 0.03
N SER A 54 -3.80 -2.66 -1.26
CA SER A 54 -5.17 -2.45 -1.72
C SER A 54 -6.08 -3.65 -1.41
N ILE A 55 -5.58 -4.86 -1.63
CA ILE A 55 -6.30 -6.10 -1.30
C ILE A 55 -6.59 -6.15 0.20
N ILE A 56 -5.57 -5.91 1.04
CA ILE A 56 -5.69 -5.98 2.49
C ILE A 56 -6.68 -4.95 3.01
N ILE A 57 -6.59 -3.70 2.55
CA ILE A 57 -7.48 -2.63 3.00
C ILE A 57 -8.93 -2.92 2.61
N VAL A 58 -9.19 -3.37 1.38
CA VAL A 58 -10.56 -3.71 0.94
C VAL A 58 -11.14 -4.85 1.78
N ILE A 59 -10.35 -5.89 2.07
CA ILE A 59 -10.79 -6.99 2.93
C ILE A 59 -11.01 -6.51 4.37
N ALA A 60 -10.12 -5.66 4.88
CA ALA A 60 -10.18 -5.16 6.24
C ALA A 60 -11.39 -4.26 6.52
N ILE A 61 -11.86 -3.51 5.52
CA ILE A 61 -13.07 -2.68 5.64
C ILE A 61 -14.32 -3.54 5.93
N ASP A 62 -14.37 -4.76 5.40
CA ASP A 62 -15.50 -5.68 5.62
C ASP A 62 -15.39 -6.43 6.97
N ILE A 63 -14.27 -6.29 7.71
CA ILE A 63 -14.05 -6.93 9.01
C ILE A 63 -14.23 -5.88 10.11
N ASP A 64 -15.23 -6.09 10.96
CA ASP A 64 -15.48 -5.20 12.09
C ASP A 64 -14.93 -5.82 13.39
N PHE A 65 -13.70 -5.46 13.76
CA PHE A 65 -13.13 -5.80 15.06
C PHE A 65 -13.75 -4.92 16.15
N LYS A 66 -13.81 -5.47 17.37
CA LYS A 66 -14.41 -4.82 18.55
C LYS A 66 -13.76 -3.47 18.95
N SER A 67 -12.60 -3.13 18.39
CA SER A 67 -11.87 -1.88 18.64
C SER A 67 -11.32 -1.30 17.35
N SER A 68 -11.48 0.02 17.16
CA SER A 68 -10.92 0.75 16.01
C SER A 68 -9.40 0.62 15.90
N ILE A 69 -8.70 0.47 17.04
CA ILE A 69 -7.25 0.25 17.05
C ILE A 69 -6.92 -1.10 16.40
N LEU A 70 -7.69 -2.14 16.67
CA LEU A 70 -7.49 -3.46 16.07
C LEU A 70 -7.84 -3.46 14.58
N ASN A 71 -8.89 -2.73 14.18
CA ASN A 71 -9.25 -2.48 12.77
C ASN A 71 -8.10 -1.82 11.99
N CYS A 72 -7.26 -1.02 12.65
CA CYS A 72 -6.08 -0.41 12.01
C CYS A 72 -4.85 -1.33 12.07
N LEU A 73 -4.58 -1.91 13.24
CA LEU A 73 -3.29 -2.54 13.54
C LEU A 73 -3.16 -3.94 12.94
N ILE A 74 -4.24 -4.73 12.90
CA ILE A 74 -4.20 -6.08 12.34
C ILE A 74 -3.90 -6.05 10.83
N PRO A 75 -4.63 -5.29 9.99
CA PRO A 75 -4.35 -5.26 8.56
C PRO A 75 -2.97 -4.68 8.25
N TYR A 76 -2.53 -3.68 9.04
CA TYR A 76 -1.18 -3.12 8.94
C TYR A 76 -0.09 -4.17 9.17
N LEU A 77 -0.20 -4.95 10.25
CA LEU A 77 0.77 -6.00 10.56
C LEU A 77 0.84 -7.07 9.46
N ILE A 78 -0.32 -7.46 8.91
CA ILE A 78 -0.38 -8.40 7.78
C ILE A 78 0.31 -7.80 6.56
N PHE A 79 0.03 -6.53 6.26
CA PHE A 79 0.61 -5.82 5.12
C PHE A 79 2.14 -5.72 5.21
N ILE A 80 2.67 -5.24 6.34
CA ILE A 80 4.13 -5.12 6.52
C ILE A 80 4.82 -6.48 6.53
N ALA A 81 4.20 -7.51 7.11
CA ALA A 81 4.74 -8.87 7.04
C ALA A 81 4.86 -9.35 5.58
N LEU A 82 3.83 -9.13 4.75
CA LEU A 82 3.88 -9.49 3.33
C LEU A 82 4.88 -8.64 2.55
N ALA A 83 5.01 -7.34 2.86
CA ALA A 83 6.01 -6.46 2.25
C ALA A 83 7.44 -6.96 2.55
N PHE A 84 7.72 -7.35 3.80
CA PHE A 84 9.03 -7.90 4.15
C PHE A 84 9.30 -9.27 3.53
N ILE A 85 8.28 -10.13 3.42
CA ILE A 85 8.39 -11.39 2.68
C ILE A 85 8.70 -11.11 1.20
N TYR A 86 8.05 -10.12 0.61
CA TYR A 86 8.31 -9.72 -0.78
C TYR A 86 9.78 -9.28 -0.96
N VAL A 87 10.29 -8.40 -0.10
CA VAL A 87 11.70 -7.97 -0.12
C VAL A 87 12.65 -9.14 0.05
N PHE A 88 12.35 -10.03 0.99
CA PHE A 88 13.15 -11.23 1.23
C PHE A 88 13.23 -12.11 -0.03
N ILE A 89 12.10 -12.31 -0.72
CA ILE A 89 12.06 -13.07 -1.98
C ILE A 89 12.83 -12.33 -3.09
N SER A 90 12.65 -11.03 -3.22
CA SER A 90 13.35 -10.21 -4.23
C SER A 90 14.87 -10.24 -4.05
N GLY A 91 15.36 -10.36 -2.81
CA GLY A 91 16.78 -10.48 -2.50
C GLY A 91 17.47 -11.73 -3.07
N PHE A 92 16.72 -12.74 -3.50
CA PHE A 92 17.29 -13.90 -4.23
C PHE A 92 17.56 -13.60 -5.71
N PHE A 93 16.97 -12.54 -6.27
CA PHE A 93 17.05 -12.21 -7.70
C PHE A 93 17.80 -10.92 -7.98
N VAL A 94 17.81 -9.98 -7.03
CA VAL A 94 18.40 -8.64 -7.17
C VAL A 94 19.20 -8.30 -5.92
N GLU A 95 20.33 -7.62 -6.09
CA GLU A 95 21.11 -7.09 -4.99
C GLU A 95 20.31 -6.02 -4.23
N LEU A 96 20.00 -6.29 -2.97
CA LEU A 96 19.26 -5.37 -2.11
C LEU A 96 20.19 -4.29 -1.56
N HIS A 97 19.72 -3.05 -1.60
CA HIS A 97 20.39 -1.96 -0.90
C HIS A 97 20.44 -2.25 0.62
N SER A 98 21.50 -1.83 1.30
CA SER A 98 21.67 -2.06 2.75
C SER A 98 20.49 -1.54 3.60
N ASN A 99 19.74 -0.57 3.08
CA ASN A 99 18.59 0.03 3.76
C ASN A 99 17.23 -0.43 3.21
N ALA A 100 17.17 -1.42 2.32
CA ALA A 100 15.94 -1.80 1.61
C ALA A 100 14.75 -2.08 2.55
N TYR A 101 14.97 -2.83 3.63
CA TYR A 101 13.93 -3.10 4.63
C TYR A 101 13.46 -1.84 5.38
N ARG A 102 14.39 -0.95 5.72
CA ARG A 102 14.07 0.31 6.40
C ARG A 102 13.27 1.24 5.49
N ASP A 103 13.69 1.35 4.23
CA ASP A 103 13.08 2.24 3.26
C ASP A 103 11.65 1.79 2.96
N ILE A 104 11.44 0.48 2.78
CA ILE A 104 10.11 -0.12 2.61
C ILE A 104 9.25 0.06 3.86
N PHE A 105 9.80 -0.23 5.04
CA PHE A 105 9.05 -0.03 6.28
C PHE A 105 8.55 1.42 6.43
N ILE A 106 9.42 2.41 6.26
CA ILE A 106 9.05 3.82 6.43
C ILE A 106 8.06 4.25 5.35
N ASN A 107 8.36 3.99 4.08
CA ASN A 107 7.53 4.41 2.97
C ASN A 107 6.12 3.81 3.05
N ASP A 108 6.04 2.50 3.27
CA ASP A 108 4.79 1.78 3.24
C ASP A 108 3.96 1.98 4.51
N THR A 109 4.60 2.25 5.65
CA THR A 109 3.90 2.67 6.87
C THR A 109 3.23 4.03 6.69
N ILE A 110 3.96 5.01 6.13
CA ILE A 110 3.40 6.34 5.87
C ILE A 110 2.23 6.23 4.89
N ALA A 111 2.42 5.49 3.79
CA ALA A 111 1.37 5.27 2.80
C ALA A 111 0.13 4.60 3.43
N TYR A 112 0.34 3.55 4.24
CA TYR A 112 -0.75 2.85 4.92
C TYR A 112 -1.55 3.79 5.83
N ILE A 113 -0.88 4.61 6.66
CA ILE A 113 -1.55 5.55 7.56
C ILE A 113 -2.39 6.55 6.76
N ILE A 114 -1.84 7.12 5.68
CA ILE A 114 -2.55 8.08 4.82
C ILE A 114 -3.82 7.43 4.24
N VAL A 115 -3.69 6.22 3.68
CA VAL A 115 -4.83 5.53 3.06
C VAL A 115 -5.87 5.15 4.12
N TYR A 116 -5.45 4.61 5.26
CA TYR A 116 -6.36 4.24 6.35
C TYR A 116 -7.16 5.43 6.87
N VAL A 117 -6.49 6.56 7.12
CA VAL A 117 -7.16 7.81 7.52
C VAL A 117 -8.12 8.28 6.42
N GLY A 118 -7.69 8.25 5.16
CA GLY A 118 -8.54 8.63 4.03
C GLY A 118 -9.83 7.79 3.93
N VAL A 119 -9.71 6.47 4.08
CA VAL A 119 -10.85 5.54 4.12
C VAL A 119 -11.74 5.83 5.33
N MET A 120 -11.15 6.11 6.49
CA MET A 120 -11.92 6.41 7.69
C MET A 120 -12.70 7.71 7.59
N CYS A 121 -12.09 8.78 7.08
CA CYS A 121 -12.77 10.03 6.78
C CYS A 121 -13.91 9.84 5.78
N TYR A 122 -13.67 9.05 4.72
CA TYR A 122 -14.71 8.72 3.74
C TYR A 122 -15.91 8.02 4.39
N ASN A 123 -15.65 7.00 5.21
CA ASN A 123 -16.71 6.27 5.91
C ASN A 123 -17.50 7.16 6.87
N ILE A 124 -16.83 8.04 7.64
CA ILE A 124 -17.49 8.99 8.54
C ILE A 124 -18.39 9.95 7.76
N CYS A 125 -17.90 10.56 6.67
CA CYS A 125 -18.70 11.50 5.89
C CYS A 125 -19.95 10.84 5.27
N TYR A 126 -19.82 9.59 4.80
CA TYR A 126 -20.91 8.89 4.11
C TYR A 126 -21.91 8.21 5.06
N THR A 127 -21.56 7.99 6.33
CA THR A 127 -22.51 7.47 7.35
C THR A 127 -23.27 8.59 8.08
N ASN A 128 -22.90 9.86 7.87
CA ASN A 128 -23.59 11.03 8.41
C ASN A 128 -24.57 11.68 7.41
N GLU A 129 -24.76 11.08 6.23
CA GLU A 129 -25.89 11.36 5.31
C GLU A 129 -26.96 10.27 5.45
#